data_AF-A0A497M2M6-F1
#
_entry.id   AF-A0A497M2M6-F1
#
_cell.length_a   1.000
_cell.length_b   1.000
_cell.length_c   1.000
_cell.angle_alpha   90.00
_cell.angle_beta   90.00
_cell.angle_gamma   90.00
#
_symmetry.space_group_name_H-M   'P 1'
#
loop_
_entity.id
_entity.type
_entity.pdbx_description
1 polymer ?
#
loop_
_entity_poly.entity_id
_entity_poly.type
_entity_poly.pdbx_seq_one_letter_code
_entity_poly.pdbx_strand_id
1 'polypeptide(L)'
;MRRMSELIPPVIYQLGIGAICGFIIGFAIKKAIKLLIIIAGFFLLILIYLGYSGVISINFDKLLAAIGNLLNLGQQASNWIIPIISTLPLTGSFILGLLLGFKVG
;
A
#
# COMPACT_ATOMS: atom_id res chain seq x y z
N MET A 1 -33.89 -16.79 -19.90
CA MET A 1 -32.92 -17.31 -18.90
C MET A 1 -31.51 -17.61 -19.44
N ARG A 2 -31.22 -17.62 -20.75
CA ARG A 2 -29.87 -17.93 -21.30
C ARG A 2 -28.75 -16.90 -21.05
N ARG A 3 -29.05 -15.67 -20.61
CA ARG A 3 -28.03 -14.60 -20.46
C ARG A 3 -27.21 -14.66 -19.16
N MET A 4 -27.62 -15.43 -18.15
CA MET A 4 -26.88 -15.50 -16.87
C MET A 4 -25.75 -16.54 -16.88
N SER A 5 -25.88 -17.63 -17.65
CA SER A 5 -24.87 -18.71 -17.72
C SER A 5 -23.59 -18.33 -18.49
N GLU A 6 -23.64 -17.29 -19.33
CA GLU A 6 -22.47 -16.80 -20.08
C GLU A 6 -21.65 -15.75 -19.32
N LEU A 7 -22.19 -15.18 -18.24
CA LEU A 7 -21.53 -14.14 -17.43
C LEU A 7 -20.82 -14.70 -16.18
N ILE A 8 -21.18 -15.91 -15.74
CA ILE A 8 -20.54 -16.60 -14.60
C ILE A 8 -19.07 -16.97 -14.90
N PRO A 9 -18.73 -17.60 -16.05
CA PRO A 9 -17.34 -17.92 -16.37
C PRO A 9 -16.39 -16.69 -16.38
N PRO A 10 -16.74 -15.55 -17.03
CA PRO A 10 -15.85 -14.39 -17.04
C PRO A 10 -15.73 -13.74 -15.66
N VAL A 11 -16.77 -13.75 -14.82
CA VAL A 11 -16.69 -13.20 -13.46
C VAL A 11 -15.77 -14.02 -12.56
N ILE A 12 -15.83 -15.36 -12.63
CA ILE A 12 -14.94 -16.24 -11.86
C ILE A 12 -13.49 -16.09 -12.30
N TYR A 13 -13.25 -16.00 -13.62
CA TYR A 13 -11.92 -15.78 -14.16
C TYR A 13 -11.33 -14.44 -13.69
N GLN A 14 -12.13 -13.38 -13.76
CA GLN A 14 -11.74 -12.04 -13.33
C GLN A 14 -11.52 -11.98 -11.81
N LEU A 15 -12.31 -12.71 -11.02
CA LEU A 15 -12.14 -12.86 -9.58
C LEU A 15 -10.83 -13.60 -9.22
N GLY A 16 -10.53 -14.68 -9.95
CA GLY A 16 -9.33 -15.48 -9.75
C GLY A 16 -8.05 -14.69 -10.06
N ILE A 17 -7.99 -14.03 -11.22
CA ILE A 17 -6.84 -13.18 -11.59
C ILE A 17 -6.66 -12.05 -10.58
N GLY A 18 -7.75 -11.37 -10.20
CA GLY A 18 -7.70 -10.28 -9.21
C GLY A 18 -7.10 -10.72 -7.90
N ALA A 19 -7.59 -11.83 -7.33
CA ALA A 19 -7.11 -12.36 -6.06
C ALA A 19 -5.64 -12.80 -6.10
N ILE A 20 -5.20 -13.50 -7.16
CA ILE A 20 -3.82 -13.98 -7.29
C ILE A 20 -2.86 -12.80 -7.42
N CYS A 21 -3.18 -11.85 -8.31
CA CYS A 21 -2.38 -10.64 -8.48
C CYS A 21 -2.33 -9.85 -7.16
N GLY A 22 -3.47 -9.63 -6.52
CA GLY A 22 -3.58 -8.97 -5.23
C GLY A 22 -2.68 -9.64 -4.18
N PHE A 23 -2.73 -10.98 -4.09
CA PHE A 23 -1.93 -11.74 -3.14
C PHE A 23 -0.43 -11.59 -3.33
N ILE A 24 0.06 -11.71 -4.57
CA ILE A 24 1.48 -11.55 -4.90
C ILE A 24 1.96 -10.13 -4.56
N ILE A 25 1.15 -9.12 -4.91
CA ILE A 25 1.46 -7.72 -4.67
C ILE A 25 1.45 -7.40 -3.17
N GLY A 26 0.42 -7.87 -2.43
CA GLY A 26 0.31 -7.69 -0.99
C GLY A 26 1.50 -8.30 -0.23
N PHE A 27 1.94 -9.49 -0.65
CA PHE A 27 3.13 -10.15 -0.09
C PHE A 27 4.40 -9.33 -0.36
N ALA A 28 4.60 -8.86 -1.58
CA ALA A 28 5.76 -8.04 -1.95
C ALA A 28 5.79 -6.71 -1.18
N ILE A 29 4.64 -6.05 -1.02
CA ILE A 29 4.50 -4.78 -0.29
C ILE A 29 4.95 -4.93 1.16
N LYS A 30 4.55 -6.00 1.86
CA LYS A 30 4.95 -6.20 3.26
C LYS A 30 6.46 -6.36 3.42
N LYS A 31 7.09 -7.10 2.50
CA LYS A 31 8.54 -7.28 2.50
C LYS A 31 9.27 -5.95 2.21
N ALA A 32 8.75 -5.14 1.30
CA ALA A 32 9.28 -3.81 1.01
C ALA A 32 9.14 -2.85 2.21
N ILE A 33 7.98 -2.84 2.88
CA ILE A 33 7.75 -2.02 4.09
C ILE A 33 8.69 -2.42 5.22
N LYS A 34 8.92 -3.72 5.44
CA LYS A 34 9.86 -4.18 6.47
C LYS A 34 11.28 -3.64 6.22
N LEU A 35 11.73 -3.65 4.95
CA LEU A 35 13.02 -3.06 4.56
C LEU A 35 13.03 -1.54 4.75
N LEU A 36 11.96 -0.85 4.35
CA LEU A 36 11.83 0.60 4.48
C LEU A 36 11.88 1.05 5.95
N ILE A 37 11.18 0.35 6.85
CA ILE A 37 11.20 0.63 8.29
C ILE A 37 12.62 0.53 8.85
N ILE A 38 13.37 -0.49 8.44
CA ILE A 38 14.76 -0.70 8.86
C ILE A 38 15.65 0.46 8.40
N ILE A 39 15.57 0.84 7.12
CA ILE A 39 16.31 1.99 6.59
C ILE A 39 15.90 3.29 7.29
N ALA A 40 14.60 3.52 7.47
CA ALA A 40 14.08 4.76 8.07
C ALA A 40 14.49 4.88 9.55
N GLY A 41 14.44 3.79 10.31
CA GLY A 41 14.91 3.77 11.70
C GLY A 41 16.41 4.01 11.81
N PHE A 42 17.20 3.41 10.94
CA PHE A 42 18.64 3.64 10.89
C PHE A 42 18.98 5.09 10.53
N PHE A 43 18.26 5.67 9.57
CA PHE A 43 18.40 7.07 9.19
C PHE A 43 18.05 8.02 10.35
N LEU A 44 16.96 7.75 11.09
CA LEU A 44 16.60 8.51 12.29
C LEU A 44 17.67 8.43 13.37
N LEU A 45 18.27 7.26 13.58
CA LEU A 45 19.33 7.08 14.57
C LEU A 45 20.56 7.94 14.23
N ILE A 46 20.97 7.96 12.95
CA ILE A 46 22.05 8.83 12.47
C ILE A 46 21.69 10.30 12.68
N LEU A 47 20.45 10.69 12.34
CA LEU A 47 20.02 12.08 12.48
C LEU A 47 20.08 12.56 13.93
N ILE A 48 19.60 11.74 14.88
CA ILE A 48 19.68 12.03 16.32
C ILE A 48 21.13 12.15 16.78
N TYR A 49 22.01 11.25 16.35
CA TYR A 49 23.43 11.30 16.69
C TYR A 49 24.09 12.60 16.18
N LEU A 50 23.79 12.98 14.95
CA LEU A 50 24.36 14.16 14.30
C LEU A 50 23.81 15.47 14.90
N GLY A 51 22.57 15.45 15.37
CA GLY A 51 21.97 16.52 16.17
C GLY A 51 22.60 16.65 17.55
N TYR A 52 22.85 15.53 18.25
CA TYR A 52 23.52 15.54 19.55
C TYR A 52 24.97 16.03 19.45
N SER A 53 25.67 15.65 18.37
CA SER A 53 27.03 16.11 18.09
C SER A 53 27.12 17.60 17.69
N GLY A 54 25.99 18.31 17.55
CA GLY A 54 25.94 19.73 17.20
C GLY A 54 26.30 20.05 15.75
N VAL A 55 26.48 19.02 14.90
CA VAL A 55 26.86 19.17 13.49
C VAL A 55 25.66 19.65 12.65
N ILE A 56 24.42 19.32 13.08
CA ILE A 56 23.17 19.70 12.39
C ILE A 56 22.14 20.21 13.40
N SER A 57 21.51 21.34 13.10
CA SER A 57 20.35 21.84 13.85
C SER A 57 19.07 21.20 13.28
N ILE A 58 18.41 20.35 14.07
CA ILE A 58 17.20 19.63 13.64
C ILE A 58 15.98 20.54 13.88
N ASN A 59 15.30 20.93 12.80
CA ASN A 59 14.05 21.67 12.89
C ASN A 59 12.86 20.70 12.92
N PHE A 60 12.29 20.51 14.12
CA PHE A 60 11.21 19.56 14.34
C PHE A 60 9.90 19.96 13.64
N ASP A 61 9.62 21.26 13.47
CA ASP A 61 8.43 21.74 12.75
C ASP A 61 8.44 21.34 11.28
N LYS A 62 9.56 21.55 10.58
CA LYS A 62 9.73 21.14 9.18
C LYS A 62 9.70 19.62 9.03
N LEU A 63 10.25 18.88 9.99
CA LEU A 63 10.18 17.42 10.00
C LEU A 63 8.72 16.95 10.12
N LEU A 64 7.95 17.54 11.04
CA LEU A 64 6.54 17.20 11.24
C LEU A 64 5.69 17.58 10.02
N ALA A 65 5.96 18.72 9.38
CA ALA A 65 5.32 19.12 8.14
C ALA A 65 5.60 18.15 6.98
N ALA A 66 6.85 17.68 6.85
CA ALA A 66 7.22 16.69 5.84
C ALA A 66 6.48 15.35 6.06
N ILE A 67 6.38 14.89 7.31
CA ILE A 67 5.60 13.69 7.66
C ILE A 67 4.11 13.92 7.35
N GLY A 68 3.56 15.09 7.70
CA GLY A 68 2.17 15.45 7.40
C GLY A 68 1.88 15.43 5.89
N ASN A 69 2.77 15.95 5.05
CA ASN A 69 2.64 15.87 3.60
C ASN A 69 2.65 14.41 3.09
N LEU A 70 3.48 13.55 3.66
CA LEU A 70 3.54 12.14 3.30
C LEU A 70 2.23 11.39 3.66
N LEU A 71 1.63 11.72 4.82
CA LEU A 71 0.32 11.21 5.22
C LEU A 71 -0.80 11.71 4.29
N ASN A 72 -0.75 12.98 3.87
CA ASN A 72 -1.71 13.55 2.94
C ASN A 72 -1.65 12.88 1.55
N LEU A 73 -0.47 12.46 1.07
CA LEU A 73 -0.35 11.65 -0.16
C LEU A 73 -1.10 10.31 -0.03
N GLY A 74 -1.06 9.68 1.14
CA GLY A 74 -1.85 8.48 1.44
C GLY A 74 -3.36 8.73 1.35
N GLN A 75 -3.83 9.90 1.78
CA GLN A 75 -5.23 10.29 1.65
C GLN A 75 -5.61 10.63 0.21
N GLN A 76 -4.70 11.21 -0.57
CA GLN A 76 -4.92 11.52 -1.98
C GLN A 76 -5.01 10.26 -2.85
N ALA A 77 -4.37 9.16 -2.44
CA ALA A 77 -4.56 7.86 -3.06
C ALA A 77 -6.05 7.46 -3.07
N SER A 78 -6.82 7.78 -2.01
CA SER A 78 -8.27 7.54 -1.94
C SER A 78 -9.01 8.07 -3.18
N ASN A 79 -8.69 9.28 -3.65
CA ASN A 79 -9.32 9.89 -4.82
C ASN A 79 -9.04 9.15 -6.14
N TRP A 80 -7.90 8.46 -6.26
CA TRP A 80 -7.55 7.68 -7.46
C TRP A 80 -8.07 6.24 -7.39
N ILE A 81 -8.47 5.77 -6.20
CA ILE A 81 -9.01 4.42 -5.99
C ILE A 81 -10.54 4.39 -6.25
N ILE A 82 -11.24 5.51 -6.05
CA ILE A 82 -12.70 5.66 -6.27
C ILE A 82 -13.16 5.29 -7.71
N PRO A 83 -12.41 5.56 -8.79
CA PRO A 83 -12.79 5.08 -10.13
C PRO A 83 -12.65 3.56 -10.31
N ILE A 84 -11.68 2.94 -9.62
CA ILE A 84 -11.29 1.52 -9.78
C ILE A 84 -12.29 0.58 -9.08
N ILE A 85 -13.00 1.04 -8.06
CA ILE A 85 -14.06 0.27 -7.38
C ILE A 85 -15.31 0.01 -8.26
N SER A 86 -15.44 0.68 -9.41
CA SER A 86 -16.54 0.46 -10.35
C SER A 86 -16.51 -0.92 -11.06
N THR A 87 -15.34 -1.59 -11.10
CA THR A 87 -15.19 -2.97 -11.58
C THR A 87 -15.31 -3.99 -10.43
N LEU A 88 -16.48 -3.97 -9.76
CA LEU A 88 -16.72 -4.66 -8.47
C LEU A 88 -16.15 -6.10 -8.34
N PRO A 89 -16.32 -7.01 -9.32
CA PRO A 89 -15.78 -8.36 -9.18
C PRO A 89 -14.25 -8.42 -9.13
N LEU A 90 -13.56 -7.72 -10.03
CA LEU A 90 -12.10 -7.69 -10.05
C LEU A 90 -11.52 -6.99 -8.82
N THR A 91 -12.11 -5.86 -8.44
CA THR A 91 -11.58 -5.03 -7.36
C THR A 91 -11.82 -5.66 -5.99
N GLY A 92 -12.98 -6.30 -5.80
CA GLY A 92 -13.29 -7.04 -4.58
C GLY A 92 -12.33 -8.20 -4.35
N SER A 93 -12.09 -9.03 -5.38
CA SER A 93 -11.10 -10.11 -5.27
C SER A 93 -9.68 -9.62 -5.10
N PHE A 94 -9.30 -8.56 -5.80
CA PHE A 94 -7.98 -7.97 -5.67
C PHE A 94 -7.70 -7.47 -4.26
N ILE A 95 -8.62 -6.73 -3.64
CA ILE A 95 -8.47 -6.24 -2.27
C ILE A 95 -8.38 -7.43 -1.30
N LEU A 96 -9.24 -8.44 -1.44
CA LEU A 96 -9.20 -9.63 -0.60
C LEU A 96 -7.87 -10.38 -0.74
N GLY A 97 -7.42 -10.60 -1.99
CA GLY A 97 -6.13 -11.20 -2.29
C GLY A 97 -4.98 -10.39 -1.69
N LEU A 98 -5.00 -9.06 -1.83
CA LEU A 98 -4.00 -8.14 -1.31
C LEU A 98 -3.92 -8.18 0.21
N LEU A 99 -5.06 -8.14 0.90
CA LEU A 99 -5.10 -8.23 2.37
C LEU A 99 -4.55 -9.57 2.85
N LEU A 100 -4.89 -10.68 2.18
CA LEU A 100 -4.36 -12.00 2.51
C LEU A 100 -2.86 -12.09 2.24
N GLY A 101 -2.39 -11.58 1.09
CA GLY A 101 -0.98 -11.53 0.75
C GLY A 101 -0.18 -10.68 1.73
N PHE A 102 -0.73 -9.54 2.13
CA PHE A 102 -0.14 -8.68 3.15
C PHE A 102 -0.17 -9.34 4.54
N LYS A 103 -1.18 -10.15 4.87
CA LYS A 103 -1.17 -10.89 6.14
C LYS A 103 -0.07 -11.95 6.16
N VAL A 104 0.15 -12.64 5.04
CA VAL A 104 1.11 -13.74 4.89
C VAL A 104 2.55 -13.28 4.70
N GLY A 105 2.80 -12.13 4.05
CA GLY A 105 4.14 -11.55 3.88
C GLY A 105 4.84 -11.16 5.18
#